data_AF-A0A9E4K9H5-F1
#
_entry.id   AF-A0A9E4K9H5-F1
#
_cell.length_a   1.000
_cell.length_b   1.000
_cell.length_c   1.000
_cell.angle_alpha   90.00
_cell.angle_beta   90.00
_cell.angle_gamma   90.00
#
_symmetry.space_group_name_H-M   'P 1'
#
loop_
_entity.id
_entity.type
_entity.pdbx_description
1 polymer ?
#
loop_
_entity_poly.entity_id
_entity_poly.type
_entity_poly.pdbx_seq_one_letter_code
_entity_poly.pdbx_strand_id
1 'polypeptide(L)'
;MYFKTFPYVDYPFPDNMNRKIKNLSLRPAIHQDVFRYAENLERYIIQDGETPETIAYDKYGSVDMHWIIMLANTRLNLYKHWPKSTAHFQDYVYYKYKFQKTQLGKTVEMTLRETLEFTQFVGLPDDQYTSTITRTDDSEFVIDIAPPYFEDVEGKLYSYDSLTVTKDAFGRTIIQEEVTPLSYYDWEMRLNDELRELYIPTIDVARRLQKELKGLMNE
;
A
#
# COMPACT_ATOMS: atom_id res chain seq x y z
N MET A 1 15.47 -8.52 -19.03
CA MET A 1 14.12 -8.46 -18.44
C MET A 1 13.68 -9.86 -18.05
N TYR A 2 13.02 -10.07 -16.91
CA TYR A 2 12.66 -11.40 -16.36
C TYR A 2 11.93 -12.30 -17.35
N PHE A 3 10.79 -11.86 -17.90
CA PHE A 3 9.99 -12.69 -18.81
C PHE A 3 10.59 -12.85 -20.21
N LYS A 4 11.75 -12.25 -20.51
CA LYS A 4 12.40 -12.40 -21.82
C LYS A 4 12.99 -13.81 -22.00
N THR A 5 13.39 -14.46 -20.92
CA THR A 5 14.00 -15.79 -20.94
C THR A 5 12.99 -16.92 -21.05
N PHE A 6 11.69 -16.65 -20.89
CA PHE A 6 10.66 -17.68 -20.85
C PHE A 6 10.39 -18.28 -22.25
N PRO A 7 10.22 -19.61 -22.38
CA PRO A 7 9.93 -20.26 -23.64
C PRO A 7 8.53 -19.89 -24.13
N TYR A 8 8.35 -20.01 -25.44
CA TYR A 8 7.04 -19.87 -26.07
C TYR A 8 6.32 -21.22 -26.07
N VAL A 9 5.03 -21.18 -25.83
CA VAL A 9 4.11 -22.31 -25.96
C VAL A 9 3.02 -21.95 -26.95
N ASP A 10 2.61 -22.93 -27.78
CA ASP A 10 1.46 -22.78 -28.66
C ASP A 10 0.18 -22.93 -27.84
N TYR A 11 -0.66 -21.89 -27.83
CA TYR A 11 -1.93 -21.91 -27.10
C TYR A 11 -3.11 -21.77 -28.07
N PRO A 12 -4.10 -22.69 -28.03
CA PRO A 12 -5.29 -22.62 -28.86
C PRO A 12 -6.27 -21.58 -28.31
N PHE A 13 -6.63 -20.60 -29.13
CA PHE A 13 -7.67 -19.63 -28.80
C PHE A 13 -9.06 -20.14 -29.22
N PRO A 14 -10.16 -19.57 -28.66
CA PRO A 14 -11.54 -19.94 -29.02
C PRO A 14 -11.89 -19.72 -30.50
N ASP A 15 -11.04 -19.01 -31.26
CA ASP A 15 -11.11 -18.80 -32.71
C ASP A 15 -10.48 -19.95 -33.52
N ASN A 16 -10.07 -21.04 -32.86
CA ASN A 16 -9.39 -22.19 -33.46
C ASN A 16 -8.01 -21.86 -34.09
N MET A 17 -7.44 -20.68 -33.78
CA MET A 17 -6.09 -20.30 -34.19
C MET A 17 -5.09 -20.52 -33.06
N ASN A 18 -3.98 -21.18 -33.36
CA ASN A 18 -2.87 -21.32 -32.42
C ASN A 18 -2.00 -20.07 -32.46
N ARG A 19 -1.73 -19.49 -31.29
CA ARG A 19 -0.78 -18.37 -31.17
C ARG A 19 0.33 -18.73 -30.20
N LYS A 20 1.55 -18.32 -30.55
CA LYS A 20 2.73 -18.46 -29.68
C LYS A 20 2.67 -17.44 -28.56
N ILE A 21 2.48 -17.90 -27.34
CA ILE A 21 2.48 -17.06 -26.14
C ILE A 21 3.65 -17.43 -25.24
N LYS A 22 4.12 -16.49 -24.41
CA LYS A 22 5.13 -16.80 -23.39
C LYS A 22 4.51 -17.65 -22.30
N ASN A 23 5.20 -18.72 -21.89
CA ASN A 23 4.70 -19.62 -20.86
C ASN A 23 4.87 -19.03 -19.45
N LEU A 24 3.88 -18.26 -18.97
CA LEU A 24 3.92 -17.66 -17.63
C LEU A 24 3.66 -18.66 -16.48
N SER A 25 3.28 -19.90 -16.78
CA SER A 25 3.02 -20.93 -15.77
C SER A 25 4.29 -21.50 -15.15
N LEU A 26 5.45 -21.23 -15.75
CA LEU A 26 6.74 -21.65 -15.21
C LEU A 26 7.11 -20.79 -14.00
N ARG A 27 7.38 -21.45 -12.87
CA ARG A 27 7.97 -20.82 -11.70
C ARG A 27 9.41 -21.29 -11.58
N PRO A 28 10.42 -20.48 -11.96
CA PRO A 28 11.81 -20.87 -11.79
C PRO A 28 12.12 -21.02 -10.29
N ALA A 29 12.71 -22.15 -9.93
CA ALA A 29 13.13 -22.45 -8.55
C ALA A 29 14.45 -21.71 -8.24
N ILE A 30 14.36 -20.39 -8.11
CA ILE A 30 15.51 -19.55 -7.75
C ILE A 30 15.85 -19.76 -6.27
N HIS A 31 17.13 -19.94 -5.94
CA HIS A 31 17.57 -20.10 -4.56
C HIS A 31 17.42 -18.79 -3.77
N GLN A 32 16.38 -18.73 -2.94
CA GLN A 32 16.08 -17.55 -2.12
C GLN A 32 16.90 -17.48 -0.82
N ASP A 33 17.68 -18.52 -0.50
CA ASP A 33 18.48 -18.58 0.73
C ASP A 33 19.52 -17.46 0.81
N VAL A 34 19.93 -16.91 -0.34
CA VAL A 34 20.85 -15.75 -0.40
C VAL A 34 20.28 -14.51 0.29
N PHE A 35 18.96 -14.37 0.37
CA PHE A 35 18.29 -13.24 1.02
C PHE A 35 18.20 -13.38 2.54
N ARG A 36 18.55 -14.54 3.11
CA ARG A 36 18.52 -14.72 4.58
C ARG A 36 19.69 -14.03 5.29
N TYR A 37 20.76 -13.74 4.55
CA TYR A 37 21.96 -13.13 5.10
C TYR A 37 21.88 -11.62 4.97
N ALA A 38 21.92 -10.90 6.10
CA ALA A 38 21.83 -9.44 6.11
C ALA A 38 22.99 -8.76 5.37
N GLU A 39 24.18 -9.38 5.34
CA GLU A 39 25.35 -8.90 4.58
C GLU A 39 25.13 -8.82 3.06
N ASN A 40 24.15 -9.56 2.55
CA ASN A 40 23.77 -9.56 1.14
C ASN A 40 22.72 -8.51 0.80
N LEU A 41 22.22 -7.75 1.79
CA LEU A 41 21.12 -6.82 1.65
C LEU A 41 21.53 -5.43 2.15
N GLU A 42 21.21 -4.41 1.36
CA GLU A 42 21.34 -3.01 1.75
C GLU A 42 19.96 -2.42 2.02
N ARG A 43 19.80 -1.71 3.14
CA ARG A 43 18.60 -0.94 3.41
C ARG A 43 18.54 0.28 2.48
N TYR A 44 17.39 0.47 1.84
CA TYR A 44 17.15 1.59 0.93
C TYR A 44 15.79 2.23 1.22
N ILE A 45 15.72 3.55 1.12
CA ILE A 45 14.48 4.32 1.25
C ILE A 45 14.14 4.89 -0.11
N ILE A 46 13.00 4.46 -0.64
CA ILE A 46 12.47 4.89 -1.94
C ILE A 46 12.17 6.39 -1.90
N GLN A 47 12.70 7.12 -2.87
CA GLN A 47 12.40 8.53 -3.11
C GLN A 47 11.09 8.69 -3.89
N ASP A 48 10.48 9.87 -3.80
CA ASP A 48 9.21 10.12 -4.48
C ASP A 48 9.34 9.96 -6.00
N GLY A 49 8.48 9.13 -6.59
CA GLY A 49 8.47 8.87 -8.04
C GLY A 49 9.47 7.80 -8.52
N GLU A 50 10.29 7.22 -7.66
CA GLU A 50 11.16 6.11 -8.05
C GLU A 50 10.37 4.84 -8.36
N THR A 51 10.78 4.13 -9.41
CA THR A 51 10.26 2.82 -9.79
C THR A 51 11.33 1.75 -9.54
N PRO A 52 10.94 0.47 -9.38
CA PRO A 52 11.92 -0.61 -9.22
C PRO A 52 12.92 -0.69 -10.38
N GLU A 53 12.48 -0.31 -11.59
CA GLU A 53 13.30 -0.20 -12.80
C GLU A 53 14.40 0.85 -12.65
N THR A 54 14.06 2.05 -12.19
CA THR A 54 15.01 3.14 -11.96
C THR A 54 16.00 2.75 -10.87
N ILE A 55 15.52 2.21 -9.75
CA ILE A 55 16.39 1.75 -8.65
C ILE A 55 17.34 0.64 -9.12
N ALA A 56 16.87 -0.29 -9.95
CA ALA A 56 17.71 -1.34 -10.52
C ALA A 56 18.76 -0.79 -11.49
N TYR A 57 18.43 0.27 -12.25
CA TYR A 57 19.40 0.96 -13.08
C TYR A 57 20.49 1.62 -12.23
N ASP A 58 20.11 2.31 -11.17
CA ASP A 58 21.06 3.02 -10.31
C ASP A 58 21.96 2.07 -9.51
N LYS A 59 21.40 0.96 -9.03
CA LYS A 59 22.13 -0.03 -8.20
C LYS A 59 22.91 -1.07 -9.01
N TYR A 60 22.40 -1.49 -10.16
CA TYR A 60 22.99 -2.59 -10.94
C TYR A 60 23.49 -2.19 -12.34
N GLY A 61 23.22 -0.96 -12.78
CA GLY A 61 23.50 -0.49 -14.14
C GLY A 61 22.55 -1.08 -15.19
N SER A 62 21.47 -1.75 -14.78
CA SER A 62 20.54 -2.40 -15.71
C SER A 62 19.10 -2.44 -15.17
N VAL A 63 18.18 -1.86 -15.94
CA VAL A 63 16.72 -1.89 -15.69
C VAL A 63 16.16 -3.32 -15.66
N ASP A 64 16.85 -4.26 -16.31
CA ASP A 64 16.41 -5.64 -16.47
C ASP A 64 16.40 -6.47 -15.18
N MET A 65 17.03 -5.96 -14.12
CA MET A 65 17.21 -6.64 -12.82
C MET A 65 16.21 -6.20 -11.75
N HIS A 66 15.21 -5.38 -12.09
CA HIS A 66 14.18 -4.91 -11.13
C HIS A 66 13.44 -6.04 -10.39
N TRP A 67 13.23 -7.17 -11.05
CA TRP A 67 12.56 -8.34 -10.46
C TRP A 67 13.33 -8.93 -9.27
N ILE A 68 14.65 -8.72 -9.17
CA ILE A 68 15.47 -9.18 -8.05
C ILE A 68 15.15 -8.39 -6.79
N ILE A 69 14.96 -7.07 -6.93
CA ILE A 69 14.54 -6.19 -5.83
C ILE A 69 13.15 -6.59 -5.35
N MET A 70 12.24 -6.83 -6.31
CA MET A 70 10.88 -7.29 -6.00
C MET A 70 10.87 -8.66 -5.30
N LEU A 71 11.70 -9.59 -5.75
CA LEU A 71 11.82 -10.93 -5.17
C LEU A 71 12.37 -10.89 -3.74
N ALA A 72 13.40 -10.08 -3.48
CA ALA A 72 14.01 -9.94 -2.15
C ALA A 72 13.01 -9.42 -1.10
N ASN A 73 12.09 -8.54 -1.51
CA ASN A 73 11.10 -7.95 -0.61
C ASN A 73 9.75 -8.69 -0.62
N THR A 74 9.66 -9.85 -1.28
CA THR A 74 8.42 -10.64 -1.45
C THR A 74 7.26 -9.85 -2.09
N ARG A 75 7.56 -8.81 -2.87
CA ARG A 75 6.57 -7.93 -3.52
C ARG A 75 6.31 -8.42 -4.94
N LEU A 76 5.18 -9.10 -5.16
CA LEU A 76 4.84 -9.66 -6.48
C LEU A 76 4.08 -8.68 -7.39
N ASN A 77 3.33 -7.75 -6.81
CA ASN A 77 2.49 -6.80 -7.54
C ASN A 77 3.01 -5.37 -7.36
N LEU A 78 3.52 -4.79 -8.44
CA LEU A 78 4.01 -3.42 -8.49
C LEU A 78 2.96 -2.39 -8.05
N TYR A 79 1.73 -2.50 -8.55
CA TYR A 79 0.69 -1.50 -8.31
C TYR A 79 0.18 -1.47 -6.86
N LYS A 80 0.28 -2.60 -6.16
CA LYS A 80 -0.21 -2.75 -4.78
C LYS A 80 0.88 -2.62 -3.73
N HIS A 81 2.08 -3.13 -4.00
CA HIS A 81 3.15 -3.23 -3.00
C HIS A 81 4.25 -2.19 -3.18
N TRP A 82 4.15 -1.31 -4.19
CA TRP A 82 5.06 -0.20 -4.36
C TRP A 82 4.50 1.08 -3.73
N PRO A 83 5.33 1.90 -3.06
CA PRO A 83 4.87 3.17 -2.56
C PRO A 83 4.36 4.03 -3.71
N LYS A 84 3.25 4.71 -3.45
CA LYS A 84 2.64 5.67 -4.34
C LYS A 84 3.39 6.99 -4.21
N SER A 85 3.61 7.66 -5.33
CA SER A 85 4.12 9.03 -5.32
C SER A 85 3.11 9.97 -4.66
N THR A 86 3.56 11.11 -4.14
CA THR A 86 2.68 12.08 -3.48
C THR A 86 1.50 12.50 -4.37
N ALA A 87 1.72 12.69 -5.67
CA ALA A 87 0.67 13.03 -6.62
C ALA A 87 -0.36 11.89 -6.78
N HIS A 88 0.08 10.66 -7.00
CA HIS A 88 -0.81 9.51 -7.16
C HIS A 88 -1.46 9.08 -5.84
N PHE A 89 -0.85 9.40 -4.71
CA PHE A 89 -1.39 9.08 -3.39
C PHE A 89 -2.68 9.85 -3.12
N GLN A 90 -2.75 11.14 -3.48
CA GLN A 90 -3.97 11.95 -3.35
C GLN A 90 -5.13 11.35 -4.16
N ASP A 91 -4.86 10.97 -5.42
CA ASP A 91 -5.86 10.31 -6.26
C ASP A 91 -6.28 8.95 -5.67
N TYR A 92 -5.34 8.17 -5.15
CA TYR A 92 -5.61 6.89 -4.52
C TYR A 92 -6.56 7.04 -3.32
N VAL A 93 -6.28 7.97 -2.42
CA VAL A 93 -7.12 8.26 -1.25
C VAL A 93 -8.51 8.70 -1.71
N TYR A 94 -8.60 9.59 -2.71
CA TYR A 94 -9.88 9.99 -3.29
C TYR A 94 -10.67 8.78 -3.81
N TYR A 95 -10.10 7.98 -4.71
CA TYR A 95 -10.81 6.85 -5.31
C TYR A 95 -11.18 5.75 -4.30
N LYS A 96 -10.42 5.62 -3.20
CA LYS A 96 -10.70 4.67 -2.14
C LYS A 96 -11.89 5.09 -1.28
N TYR A 97 -12.01 6.39 -0.96
CA TYR A 97 -13.00 6.90 0.00
C TYR A 97 -14.15 7.68 -0.61
N LYS A 98 -14.16 7.95 -1.92
CA LYS A 98 -15.21 8.77 -2.58
C LYS A 98 -16.63 8.22 -2.43
N PHE A 99 -16.81 6.93 -2.19
CA PHE A 99 -18.13 6.35 -1.97
C PHE A 99 -18.38 6.20 -0.47
N GLN A 100 -19.38 6.92 0.03
CA GLN A 100 -19.81 6.85 1.42
C GLN A 100 -21.32 6.62 1.52
N LYS A 101 -21.76 6.17 2.69
CA LYS A 101 -23.18 6.03 3.00
C LYS A 101 -23.66 7.27 3.74
N THR A 102 -24.80 7.80 3.33
CA THR A 102 -25.49 8.83 4.09
C THR A 102 -26.19 8.23 5.31
N GLN A 103 -26.65 9.08 6.23
CA GLN A 103 -27.48 8.67 7.37
C GLN A 103 -28.75 7.90 6.95
N LEU A 104 -29.25 8.16 5.74
CA LEU A 104 -30.40 7.46 5.15
C LEU A 104 -30.02 6.11 4.50
N GLY A 105 -28.75 5.69 4.59
CA GLY A 105 -28.24 4.43 4.05
C GLY A 105 -28.00 4.43 2.53
N LYS A 106 -28.12 5.58 1.87
CA LYS A 106 -27.87 5.74 0.42
C LYS A 106 -26.37 5.87 0.16
N THR A 107 -25.84 5.10 -0.79
CA THR A 107 -24.46 5.29 -1.26
C THR A 107 -24.39 6.51 -2.16
N VAL A 108 -23.52 7.45 -1.82
CA VAL A 108 -23.30 8.69 -2.56
C VAL A 108 -21.83 8.81 -2.97
N GLU A 109 -21.58 9.46 -4.09
CA GLU A 109 -20.22 9.84 -4.51
C GLU A 109 -19.93 11.26 -4.01
N MET A 110 -18.86 11.38 -3.24
CA MET A 110 -18.34 12.64 -2.74
C MET A 110 -17.46 13.32 -3.80
N THR A 111 -17.45 14.64 -3.79
CA THR A 111 -16.49 15.45 -4.55
C THR A 111 -15.09 15.34 -3.96
N LEU A 112 -14.07 15.80 -4.69
CA LEU A 112 -12.68 15.81 -4.21
C LEU A 112 -12.54 16.60 -2.89
N ARG A 113 -13.21 17.76 -2.77
CA ARG A 113 -13.18 18.58 -1.56
C ARG A 113 -13.80 17.85 -0.36
N GLU A 114 -15.00 17.27 -0.55
CA GLU A 114 -15.70 16.53 0.51
C GLU A 114 -14.91 15.28 0.93
N THR A 115 -14.26 14.59 -0.01
CA THR A 115 -13.41 13.42 0.31
C THR A 115 -12.15 13.82 1.06
N LEU A 116 -11.56 14.97 0.74
CA LEU A 116 -10.41 15.48 1.47
C LEU A 116 -10.79 15.83 2.91
N GLU A 117 -11.91 16.51 3.11
CA GLU A 117 -12.48 16.81 4.43
C GLU A 117 -12.74 15.54 5.23
N PHE A 118 -13.43 14.55 4.62
CA PHE A 118 -13.67 13.24 5.23
C PHE A 118 -12.37 12.57 5.67
N THR A 119 -11.36 12.55 4.79
CA THR A 119 -10.13 11.78 5.04
C THR A 119 -9.17 12.45 6.00
N GLN A 120 -9.17 13.78 6.09
CA GLN A 120 -8.32 14.55 6.99
C GLN A 120 -8.98 14.84 8.35
N PHE A 121 -10.22 14.40 8.55
CA PHE A 121 -10.94 14.64 9.79
C PHE A 121 -10.32 13.90 10.97
N VAL A 122 -10.09 14.64 12.05
CA VAL A 122 -9.59 14.14 13.34
C VAL A 122 -10.56 14.44 14.50
N GLY A 123 -11.42 15.44 14.35
CA GLY A 123 -12.38 15.86 15.38
C GLY A 123 -11.75 16.48 16.62
N LEU A 124 -12.59 17.01 17.51
CA LEU A 124 -12.20 17.54 18.82
C LEU A 124 -12.75 16.65 19.94
N PRO A 125 -12.09 16.59 21.12
CA PRO A 125 -12.58 15.82 22.25
C PRO A 125 -13.99 16.22 22.71
N ASP A 126 -14.31 17.52 22.65
CA ASP A 126 -15.59 18.08 23.11
C ASP A 126 -16.79 17.52 22.31
N ASP A 127 -16.59 17.28 21.02
CA ASP A 127 -17.62 16.74 20.10
C ASP A 127 -17.53 15.22 19.95
N GLN A 128 -16.84 14.55 20.88
CA GLN A 128 -16.56 13.11 20.84
C GLN A 128 -15.87 12.68 19.54
N TYR A 129 -15.08 13.58 18.92
CA TYR A 129 -14.41 13.37 17.65
C TYR A 129 -15.37 13.02 16.49
N THR A 130 -16.58 13.58 16.49
CA THR A 130 -17.56 13.38 15.40
C THR A 130 -17.91 14.70 14.73
N SER A 131 -18.28 14.64 13.45
CA SER A 131 -18.86 15.76 12.71
C SER A 131 -19.72 15.25 11.56
N THR A 132 -20.31 16.16 10.78
CA THR A 132 -21.11 15.81 9.61
C THR A 132 -20.72 16.63 8.39
N ILE A 133 -20.65 15.98 7.24
CA ILE A 133 -20.51 16.64 5.94
C ILE A 133 -21.91 16.78 5.34
N THR A 134 -22.27 18.01 5.00
CA THR A 134 -23.57 18.35 4.41
C THR A 134 -23.41 19.14 3.11
N ARG A 135 -24.38 19.03 2.20
CA ARG A 135 -24.43 19.83 0.97
C ARG A 135 -25.61 20.79 1.01
N THR A 136 -25.37 22.05 0.65
CA THR A 136 -26.44 23.09 0.61
C THR A 136 -27.55 22.75 -0.39
N ASP A 137 -27.20 22.07 -1.47
CA ASP A 137 -28.11 21.75 -2.57
C ASP A 137 -28.88 20.42 -2.38
N ASP A 138 -28.50 19.61 -1.39
CA ASP A 138 -29.10 18.29 -1.14
C ASP A 138 -29.15 18.00 0.37
N SER A 139 -30.33 18.21 0.96
CA SER A 139 -30.58 17.94 2.38
C SER A 139 -30.50 16.46 2.77
N GLU A 140 -30.55 15.54 1.81
CA GLU A 140 -30.36 14.10 2.05
C GLU A 140 -28.88 13.71 2.10
N PHE A 141 -27.99 14.59 1.62
CA PHE A 141 -26.55 14.41 1.70
C PHE A 141 -26.06 14.81 3.09
N VAL A 142 -26.13 13.87 4.01
CA VAL A 142 -25.55 13.98 5.37
C VAL A 142 -24.71 12.73 5.62
N ILE A 143 -23.41 12.93 5.80
CA ILE A 143 -22.44 11.86 6.06
C ILE A 143 -21.82 12.12 7.43
N ASP A 144 -21.91 11.15 8.32
CA ASP A 144 -21.24 11.19 9.62
C ASP A 144 -19.75 10.87 9.43
N ILE A 145 -18.89 11.69 10.04
CA ILE A 145 -17.44 11.53 9.98
C ILE A 145 -16.86 11.39 11.37
N ALA A 146 -15.90 10.47 11.49
CA ALA A 146 -15.15 10.17 12.69
C ALA A 146 -13.75 9.67 12.29
N PRO A 147 -12.71 9.91 13.11
CA PRO A 147 -11.40 9.32 12.86
C PRO A 147 -11.50 7.79 13.00
N PRO A 148 -10.84 7.01 12.12
CA PRO A 148 -10.89 5.55 12.18
C PRO A 148 -10.16 4.96 13.40
N TYR A 149 -9.06 5.60 13.81
CA TYR A 149 -8.16 5.08 14.83
C TYR A 149 -7.71 6.18 15.79
N PHE A 150 -7.29 5.76 16.97
CA PHE A 150 -6.63 6.59 17.98
C PHE A 150 -5.29 5.97 18.34
N GLU A 151 -4.32 6.80 18.68
CA GLU A 151 -2.97 6.39 19.06
C GLU A 151 -2.62 6.94 20.44
N ASP A 152 -2.15 6.08 21.35
CA ASP A 152 -1.64 6.51 22.65
C ASP A 152 -0.18 7.01 22.58
N VAL A 153 0.34 7.49 23.71
CA VAL A 153 1.72 7.95 23.85
C VAL A 153 2.78 6.87 23.59
N GLU A 154 2.40 5.59 23.65
CA GLU A 154 3.28 4.45 23.36
C GLU A 154 3.19 4.00 21.89
N GLY A 155 2.36 4.66 21.07
CA GLY A 155 2.18 4.35 19.65
C GLY A 155 1.23 3.18 19.38
N LYS A 156 0.44 2.75 20.37
CA LYS A 156 -0.52 1.67 20.21
C LYS A 156 -1.83 2.20 19.65
N LEU A 157 -2.33 1.51 18.62
CA LEU A 157 -3.55 1.86 17.90
C LEU A 157 -4.80 1.24 18.54
N TYR A 158 -5.82 2.07 18.69
CA TYR A 158 -7.16 1.71 19.15
C TYR A 158 -8.16 2.05 18.04
N SER A 159 -9.19 1.21 17.87
CA SER A 159 -10.32 1.56 17.00
C SER A 159 -11.22 2.58 17.69
N TYR A 160 -11.86 3.47 16.92
CA TYR A 160 -12.84 4.42 17.44
C TYR A 160 -13.86 3.77 18.41
N ASP A 161 -14.41 2.62 18.05
CA ASP A 161 -15.43 1.92 18.85
C ASP A 161 -14.87 1.25 20.13
N SER A 162 -13.54 1.11 20.23
CA SER A 162 -12.90 0.42 21.36
C SER A 162 -12.55 1.34 22.53
N LEU A 163 -12.67 2.66 22.35
CA LEU A 163 -12.46 3.63 23.41
C LEU A 163 -13.59 3.49 24.44
N THR A 164 -13.29 2.80 25.53
CA THR A 164 -14.25 2.63 26.62
C THR A 164 -14.07 3.76 27.61
N VAL A 165 -15.04 4.67 27.63
CA VAL A 165 -15.16 5.65 28.70
C VAL A 165 -15.49 4.91 30.00
N THR A 166 -14.47 4.60 30.79
CA THR A 166 -14.68 4.03 32.12
C THR A 166 -15.14 5.14 33.05
N LYS A 167 -16.37 5.04 33.56
CA LYS A 167 -16.90 5.93 34.59
C LYS A 167 -16.57 5.33 35.95
N ASP A 168 -15.99 6.13 36.85
CA ASP A 168 -15.80 5.72 38.24
C ASP A 168 -17.15 5.57 38.97
N ALA A 169 -17.14 5.05 40.20
CA ALA A 169 -18.34 4.91 41.04
C ALA A 169 -19.01 6.26 41.41
N PHE A 170 -18.37 7.38 41.08
CA PHE A 170 -18.86 8.75 41.27
C PHE A 170 -19.27 9.42 39.95
N GLY A 171 -19.32 8.67 38.84
CA GLY A 171 -19.72 9.17 37.53
C GLY A 171 -18.68 10.07 36.85
N ARG A 172 -17.46 10.17 37.37
CA ARG A 172 -16.35 10.89 36.73
C ARG A 172 -15.72 9.99 35.68
N THR A 173 -15.48 10.58 34.53
CA THR A 173 -14.78 9.97 33.41
C THR A 173 -13.31 9.78 33.82
N ILE A 174 -12.84 8.54 33.92
CA ILE A 174 -11.39 8.28 33.94
C ILE A 174 -10.95 8.36 32.48
N ILE A 175 -10.23 9.41 32.14
CA ILE A 175 -9.65 9.57 30.81
C ILE A 175 -8.55 8.51 30.72
N GLN A 176 -8.76 7.52 29.87
CA GLN A 176 -7.69 6.63 29.41
C GLN A 176 -6.60 7.53 28.78
N GLU A 177 -5.32 7.17 28.95
CA GLU A 177 -4.09 7.82 28.45
C GLU A 177 -4.32 8.83 27.31
N GLU A 178 -3.63 9.99 27.31
CA GLU A 178 -3.74 11.00 26.25
C GLU A 178 -3.63 10.34 24.86
N VAL A 179 -4.78 10.10 24.24
CA VAL A 179 -4.91 9.47 22.92
C VAL A 179 -5.12 10.56 21.89
N THR A 180 -4.41 10.43 20.78
CA THR A 180 -4.53 11.34 19.64
C THR A 180 -5.35 10.67 18.54
N PRO A 181 -6.35 11.37 17.96
CA PRO A 181 -7.07 10.85 16.80
C PRO A 181 -6.16 10.80 15.56
N LEU A 182 -6.26 9.72 14.80
CA LEU A 182 -5.55 9.53 13.54
C LEU A 182 -6.53 9.59 12.37
N SER A 183 -6.28 10.52 11.44
CA SER A 183 -7.13 10.67 10.24
C SER A 183 -6.96 9.49 9.27
N TYR A 184 -7.93 9.28 8.36
CA TYR A 184 -7.78 8.29 7.28
C TYR A 184 -6.57 8.63 6.40
N TYR A 185 -6.34 9.91 6.13
CA TYR A 185 -5.22 10.36 5.31
C TYR A 185 -3.87 9.99 5.94
N ASP A 186 -3.70 10.29 7.22
CA ASP A 186 -2.46 10.01 7.94
C ASP A 186 -2.22 8.51 8.07
N TRP A 187 -3.27 7.74 8.34
CA TRP A 187 -3.21 6.27 8.36
C TRP A 187 -2.73 5.70 7.02
N GLU A 188 -3.34 6.11 5.91
CA GLU A 188 -2.94 5.63 4.59
C GLU A 188 -1.52 6.09 4.21
N MET A 189 -1.11 7.27 4.67
CA MET A 189 0.23 7.79 4.43
C MET A 189 1.28 6.97 5.18
N ARG A 190 1.02 6.60 6.44
CA ARG A 190 1.88 5.70 7.22
C ARG A 190 2.05 4.36 6.51
N LEU A 191 0.96 3.74 6.07
CA LEU A 191 1.03 2.49 5.29
C LEU A 191 1.86 2.64 4.00
N ASN A 192 1.75 3.78 3.32
CA ASN A 192 2.52 4.06 2.12
C ASN A 192 4.02 4.26 2.43
N ASP A 193 4.34 4.90 3.56
CA ASP A 193 5.71 5.16 3.98
C ASP A 193 6.41 3.90 4.51
N GLU A 194 5.68 2.99 5.17
CA GLU A 194 6.19 1.64 5.49
C GLU A 194 6.65 0.88 4.23
N LEU A 195 5.95 1.08 3.11
CA LEU A 195 6.35 0.48 1.83
C LEU A 195 7.60 1.13 1.22
N ARG A 196 8.03 2.32 1.65
CA ARG A 196 9.24 2.98 1.12
C ARG A 196 10.53 2.30 1.55
N GLU A 197 10.50 1.57 2.65
CA GLU A 197 11.65 0.81 3.10
C GLU A 197 11.80 -0.49 2.30
N LEU A 198 12.98 -0.67 1.70
CA LEU A 198 13.34 -1.86 0.95
C LEU A 198 14.69 -2.43 1.41
N TYR A 199 14.81 -3.74 1.21
CA TYR A 199 16.07 -4.45 1.24
C TYR A 199 16.51 -4.74 -0.20
N ILE A 200 17.61 -4.12 -0.63
CA ILE A 200 18.16 -4.26 -1.98
C ILE A 200 19.34 -5.24 -1.92
N PRO A 201 19.31 -6.34 -2.69
CA PRO A 201 20.45 -7.24 -2.80
C PRO A 201 21.70 -6.56 -3.33
N THR A 202 22.87 -6.98 -2.86
CA THR A 202 24.14 -6.51 -3.43
C THR A 202 24.26 -6.94 -4.90
N ILE A 203 25.08 -6.21 -5.66
CA ILE A 203 25.24 -6.45 -7.10
C ILE A 203 25.75 -7.87 -7.41
N ASP A 204 26.58 -8.45 -6.54
CA ASP A 204 27.12 -9.80 -6.73
C ASP A 204 26.03 -10.87 -6.60
N VAL A 205 25.14 -10.71 -5.62
CA VAL A 205 23.97 -11.57 -5.45
C VAL A 205 23.02 -11.42 -6.64
N ALA A 206 22.76 -10.18 -7.06
CA ALA A 206 21.91 -9.92 -8.22
C ALA A 206 22.44 -10.57 -9.51
N ARG A 207 23.74 -10.48 -9.78
CA ARG A 207 24.39 -11.13 -10.93
C ARG A 207 24.32 -12.64 -10.86
N ARG A 208 24.54 -13.22 -9.67
CA ARG A 208 24.42 -14.67 -9.45
C ARG A 208 23.00 -15.16 -9.77
N LEU A 209 21.98 -14.50 -9.21
CA LEU A 209 20.57 -14.85 -9.45
C LEU A 209 20.18 -14.70 -10.92
N GLN A 210 20.69 -13.66 -11.60
CA GLN A 210 20.48 -13.51 -13.04
C GLN A 210 21.10 -14.66 -13.84
N LYS A 211 22.28 -15.13 -13.45
CA LYS A 211 22.94 -16.28 -14.09
C LYS A 211 22.17 -17.58 -13.85
N GLU A 212 21.69 -17.80 -12.63
CA GLU A 212 20.85 -18.96 -12.28
C GLU A 212 19.56 -18.98 -13.11
N LEU A 213 18.85 -17.86 -13.20
CA LEU A 213 17.65 -17.75 -14.05
C LEU A 213 17.95 -18.07 -15.51
N LYS A 214 19.07 -17.57 -16.06
CA LYS A 214 19.45 -17.89 -17.45
C LYS A 214 19.78 -19.37 -17.64
N GLY A 215 20.38 -20.01 -16.65
CA GLY A 215 20.66 -21.45 -16.66
C GLY A 215 19.37 -22.27 -16.74
N LEU A 216 18.42 -22.00 -15.84
CA LEU A 216 17.14 -22.73 -15.76
C LEU A 216 16.26 -22.59 -17.01
N MET A 217 16.47 -21.56 -17.82
CA MET A 217 15.62 -21.24 -18.97
C MET A 217 16.25 -21.61 -20.32
N ASN A 218 17.54 -21.93 -20.33
CA ASN A 218 18.28 -22.38 -21.52
C ASN A 218 18.46 -23.91 -21.57
N GLU A 219 17.95 -24.63 -20.57
CA GLU A 219 17.74 -26.10 -20.60
C GLU A 219 16.39 -26.43 -21.25
#